data_AF-A0A0Q9LGQ2-F1
#
_entry.id   AF-A0A0Q9LGQ2-F1
#
_cell.length_a   1.000
_cell.length_b   1.000
_cell.length_c   1.000
_cell.angle_alpha   90.00
_cell.angle_beta   90.00
_cell.angle_gamma   90.00
#
_symmetry.space_group_name_H-M   'P 1'
#
loop_
_entity.id
_entity.type
_entity.pdbx_description
1 polymer ?
#
loop_
_entity_poly.entity_id
_entity_poly.type
_entity_poly.pdbx_seq_one_letter_code
_entity_poly.pdbx_strand_id
1 'polypeptide(L)' 'MSDSPRGSVIYYCPFCAEEDLRPVEEPRGAWRCNACARVFTVQMVSLDTTRIPGRVREEADLEAHRGGGSS' A
#
# COMPACT_ATOMS: atom_id res chain seq x y z
N MET A 1 -1.78 -23.99 -8.23
CA MET A 1 -2.73 -22.89 -7.93
C MET A 1 -1.94 -21.61 -8.09
N SER A 2 -2.33 -20.76 -9.04
CA SER A 2 -1.53 -19.63 -9.52
C SER A 2 -1.19 -18.64 -8.40
N ASP A 3 0.09 -18.36 -8.24
CA ASP A 3 0.62 -17.17 -7.56
C ASP A 3 0.30 -15.96 -8.45
N SER A 4 -0.97 -15.54 -8.47
CA SER A 4 -1.26 -14.19 -8.94
C SER A 4 -0.67 -13.24 -7.90
N PRO A 5 0.31 -12.38 -8.24
CA PRO A 5 0.78 -11.38 -7.31
C PRO A 5 -0.44 -10.60 -6.85
N ARG A 6 -0.63 -10.50 -5.54
CA ARG A 6 -1.69 -9.67 -4.95
C ARG A 6 -1.34 -8.21 -5.25
N GLY A 7 -1.57 -7.80 -6.51
CA GLY A 7 -1.33 -6.45 -6.98
C GLY A 7 -2.28 -5.50 -6.29
N SER A 8 -1.85 -4.26 -6.09
CA SER A 8 -2.74 -3.19 -5.65
C SER A 8 -3.84 -3.02 -6.71
N VAL A 9 -5.06 -3.43 -6.38
CA VAL A 9 -6.23 -3.13 -7.19
C VAL A 9 -6.64 -1.70 -6.91
N ILE A 10 -6.83 -0.92 -7.98
CA ILE A 10 -7.39 0.42 -7.93
C ILE A 10 -8.76 0.40 -8.60
N TYR A 11 -9.75 1.03 -7.97
CA TYR A 11 -11.13 1.03 -8.47
C TYR A 11 -11.44 2.26 -9.34
N TYR A 12 -10.73 3.37 -9.14
CA TYR A 12 -11.00 4.64 -9.82
C TYR A 12 -9.73 5.24 -10.40
N CYS A 13 -9.84 5.80 -11.62
CA CYS A 13 -8.75 6.52 -12.25
C CYS A 13 -8.42 7.78 -11.43
N PRO A 14 -7.17 7.98 -10.99
CA PRO A 14 -6.80 9.17 -10.20
C PRO A 14 -6.88 10.49 -11.00
N PHE A 15 -7.12 10.42 -12.31
CA PHE A 15 -7.17 11.58 -13.20
C PHE A 15 -8.59 11.96 -13.65
N CYS A 16 -9.52 11.00 -13.78
CA CYS A 16 -10.89 11.28 -14.26
C CYS A 16 -12.01 10.63 -13.44
N ALA A 17 -11.68 9.92 -12.35
CA ALA A 17 -12.62 9.22 -11.48
C ALA A 17 -13.47 8.11 -12.15
N GLU A 18 -13.12 7.68 -13.37
CA GLU A 18 -13.77 6.57 -14.07
C GLU A 18 -13.22 5.21 -13.61
N GLU A 19 -14.06 4.18 -13.67
CA GLU A 19 -13.77 2.84 -13.17
C GLU A 19 -13.19 1.89 -14.24
N ASP A 20 -13.20 2.28 -15.52
CA ASP A 20 -12.74 1.43 -16.63
C ASP A 20 -11.20 1.37 -16.72
N LEU A 21 -10.61 0.71 -15.72
CA LEU A 21 -9.19 0.49 -15.55
C LEU A 21 -8.80 -0.94 -15.95
N ARG A 22 -7.68 -1.11 -16.63
CA ARG A 22 -7.09 -2.42 -16.95
C ARG A 22 -5.60 -2.45 -16.60
N PRO A 23 -5.08 -3.57 -16.07
CA PRO A 23 -3.64 -3.72 -15.88
C PRO A 23 -2.94 -3.73 -17.24
N VAL A 24 -1.72 -3.20 -17.26
CA VAL A 24 -0.80 -3.25 -18.40
C VAL A 24 0.38 -4.12 -17.98
N GLU A 25 0.85 -4.97 -18.90
CA GLU A 25 1.89 -5.96 -18.59
C GLU A 25 3.22 -5.31 -18.17
N GLU A 26 3.65 -4.28 -18.91
CA GLU A 26 4.86 -3.52 -18.58
C GLU A 26 4.63 -2.02 -18.67
N PRO A 27 5.20 -1.23 -17.73
CA PRO A 27 5.98 -1.67 -16.57
C PRO A 27 5.11 -2.31 -15.47
N ARG A 28 5.69 -3.20 -14.64
CA ARG A 28 4.99 -3.78 -13.47
C ARG A 28 4.20 -2.75 -12.66
N GLY A 29 2.95 -3.09 -12.35
CA GLY A 29 2.03 -2.22 -11.62
C GLY A 29 1.42 -1.11 -12.47
N ALA A 30 1.59 -1.14 -13.80
CA ALA A 30 0.94 -0.20 -14.71
C ALA A 30 -0.55 -0.51 -14.92
N TRP A 31 -1.31 0.55 -15.10
CA TRP A 31 -2.74 0.55 -15.38
C TRP A 31 -3.04 1.55 -16.50
N ARG A 32 -3.97 1.17 -17.38
CA ARG A 32 -4.56 2.07 -18.36
C ARG A 32 -6.00 2.40 -17.98
N CYS A 33 -6.39 3.65 -18.15
CA CYS A 33 -7.80 4.07 -18.12
C CYS A 33 -8.32 4.18 -19.55
N ASN A 34 -9.37 3.43 -19.88
CA ASN A 34 -9.95 3.48 -21.22
C ASN A 34 -10.78 4.77 -21.44
N ALA A 35 -11.28 5.40 -20.38
CA ALA A 35 -12.11 6.61 -20.50
C ALA A 35 -11.29 7.87 -20.81
N CYS A 36 -10.08 8.01 -20.24
CA CYS A 36 -9.23 9.18 -20.46
C CYS A 36 -7.86 8.86 -21.10
N ALA A 37 -7.66 7.63 -21.55
CA ALA A 37 -6.47 7.12 -22.25
C ALA A 37 -5.12 7.26 -21.50
N ARG A 38 -5.13 7.58 -20.21
CA ARG A 38 -3.89 7.69 -19.40
C ARG A 38 -3.39 6.32 -18.97
N VAL A 39 -2.06 6.17 -19.03
CA VAL A 39 -1.32 5.03 -18.49
C VAL A 39 -0.47 5.52 -17.31
N PHE A 40 -0.52 4.82 -16.19
CA PHE A 40 0.17 5.20 -14.96
C PHE A 40 0.56 3.97 -14.14
N THR A 41 1.54 4.09 -13.25
CA THR A 41 1.97 3.00 -12.36
C THR A 41 1.48 3.22 -10.94
N VAL A 42 1.18 2.11 -10.25
CA VAL A 42 0.90 2.10 -8.82
C VAL A 42 2.00 1.31 -8.11
N GLN A 43 2.59 1.94 -7.09
CA GLN A 43 3.65 1.34 -6.29
C GLN A 43 3.41 1.62 -4.80
N MET A 44 3.59 0.59 -3.97
CA MET A 44 3.73 0.80 -2.52
C MET A 44 5.15 1.28 -2.24
N VAL A 45 5.29 2.49 -1.69
CA VAL A 45 6.61 3.08 -1.38
C VAL A 45 7.10 2.64 -0.01
N SER A 46 6.27 2.77 1.02
CA SER A 46 6.59 2.36 2.39
C SER A 46 5.31 2.18 3.22
N LEU A 47 5.42 1.50 4.36
CA LEU A 47 4.40 1.49 5.41
C LEU A 47 4.81 2.47 6.51
N ASP A 48 4.04 3.55 6.68
CA ASP A 48 4.28 4.54 7.75
C ASP A 48 3.70 4.03 9.08
N THR A 49 4.52 3.29 9.83
CA THR A 49 4.12 2.69 11.10
C THR A 49 3.85 3.71 12.21
N THR A 50 4.33 4.95 12.07
CA THR A 50 4.11 6.02 13.06
C THR A 50 2.65 6.45 13.15
N ARG A 51 1.86 6.15 12.11
CA ARG A 51 0.43 6.49 12.03
C ARG A 51 -0.50 5.35 12.44
N ILE A 52 0.03 4.27 12.99
CA ILE A 52 -0.75 3.11 13.47
C ILE A 52 -0.95 3.25 14.99
N PRO A 53 -2.14 3.69 15.48
CA PRO A 53 -2.33 4.07 16.88
C PRO A 53 -2.10 2.94 17.90
N GLY A 54 -2.24 1.68 17.48
CA GLY A 54 -2.08 0.51 18.35
C GLY A 54 -0.64 0.05 18.57
N ARG A 55 0.29 0.37 17.65
CA ARG A 55 1.69 -0.07 17.73
C ARG A 55 2.48 0.74 18.77
N VAL A 56 2.20 2.04 18.85
CA VAL A 56 2.85 3.00 19.76
C VAL A 56 2.71 2.63 21.23
N ARG A 57 1.59 2.02 21.63
CA ARG A 57 1.38 1.57 23.01
C ARG A 57 2.19 0.31 23.32
N GLU A 58 2.21 -0.66 22.40
CA GLU A 58 2.93 -1.91 22.58
C GLU A 58 4.46 -1.69 22.60
N GLU A 59 4.99 -0.80 21.75
CA GLU A 59 6.41 -0.43 21.79
C GLU A 59 6.80 0.29 23.10
N ALA A 60 5.97 1.21 23.59
CA ALA A 60 6.20 1.87 24.88
C ALA A 60 6.15 0.90 26.07
N ASP A 61 5.20 -0.05 26.06
CA ASP A 61 5.08 -1.09 27.10
C ASP A 61 6.29 -2.04 27.10
N LEU A 62 6.81 -2.40 25.91
CA LEU A 62 8.02 -3.22 25.75
C LEU A 62 9.29 -2.49 26.22
N GLU A 63 9.42 -1.20 25.91
CA GLU A 63 10.54 -0.36 26.37
C GLU A 63 10.52 -0.19 27.89
N ALA A 64 9.34 0.04 28.48
CA ALA A 64 9.16 0.14 29.93
C ALA A 64 9.54 -1.17 30.66
N HIS A 65 9.16 -2.32 30.11
CA HIS A 65 9.55 -3.62 30.65
C HIS A 65 11.07 -3.86 30.58
N ARG A 66 11.72 -3.40 29.51
CA ARG A 66 13.17 -3.55 29.32
C ARG A 66 13.98 -2.61 30.22
N GLY A 67 13.43 -1.46 30.61
CA GLY A 67 14.06 -0.50 31.52
C GLY A 67 13.93 -0.81 33.01
N GLY A 68 12.97 -1.67 33.41
CA GLY A 68 12.70 -2.01 34.82
C GLY A 68 13.48 -3.22 35.38
N GLY A 69 14.22 -3.94 34.55
CA GLY A 69 14.97 -5.14 34.94
C GLY A 69 16.43 -4.87 35.32
N SER A 70 16.69 -4.07 36.34
CA SER A 70 18.00 -3.98 37.00
C SER A 70 17.83 -3.40 38.40
N SER A 71 17.51 -4.25 39.36
CA SER A 71 17.73 -4.05 40.79
C SER A 71 18.02 -5.40 41.43
#